data_AF-A0A1I6IRY5-F1
#
_entry.id   AF-A0A1I6IRY5-F1
#
_cell.length_a   1.000
_cell.length_b   1.000
_cell.length_c   1.000
_cell.angle_alpha   90.00
_cell.angle_beta   90.00
_cell.angle_gamma   90.00
#
_symmetry.space_group_name_H-M   'P 1'
#
loop_
_entity.id
_entity.type
_entity.pdbx_description
1 polymer ?
#
loop_
_entity_poly.entity_id
_entity_poly.type
_entity_poly.pdbx_seq_one_letter_code
_entity_poly.pdbx_strand_id
1 'polypeptide(L)' 'MKGEALTLGIAMVLMVVGLLALLYGEYAGLTTTFVPGGGIVVLVGVGILTAHIARVPRPEGAESEH' A
#
# COMPACT_ATOMS: atom_id res chain seq x y z
N MET A 1 -8.81 11.38 12.78
CA MET A 1 -8.85 10.14 13.60
C MET A 1 -9.66 8.99 12.96
N LYS A 2 -11.01 8.95 12.97
CA LYS A 2 -11.76 7.79 12.41
C LYS A 2 -11.50 7.54 10.92
N GLY A 3 -11.48 8.60 10.09
CA GLY A 3 -11.22 8.48 8.64
C GLY A 3 -9.78 8.10 8.29
N GLU A 4 -8.80 8.53 9.11
CA GLU A 4 -7.39 8.16 8.91
C GLU A 4 -7.14 6.70 9.25
N ALA A 5 -7.65 6.23 10.38
CA ALA A 5 -7.57 4.82 10.76
C ALA A 5 -8.23 3.91 9.71
N LEU A 6 -9.37 4.36 9.15
CA LEU A 6 -10.03 3.65 8.05
C LEU A 6 -9.17 3.63 6.78
N THR A 7 -8.54 4.75 6.42
CA THR A 7 -7.69 4.86 5.22
C THR A 7 -6.46 3.95 5.34
N LEU A 8 -5.78 4.00 6.49
CA LEU A 8 -4.66 3.09 6.81
C LEU A 8 -5.10 1.63 6.80
N GLY A 9 -6.26 1.32 7.38
CA GLY A 9 -6.83 -0.02 7.38
C GLY A 9 -7.09 -0.54 5.96
N ILE A 10 -7.70 0.28 5.10
CA ILE A 10 -7.95 -0.08 3.69
C ILE A 10 -6.63 -0.31 2.95
N ALA A 11 -5.65 0.59 3.10
CA ALA A 11 -4.34 0.44 2.47
C ALA A 11 -3.66 -0.87 2.91
N MET A 12 -3.72 -1.21 4.20
CA MET A 12 -3.18 -2.45 4.74
C MET A 12 -3.88 -3.69 4.16
N VAL A 13 -5.22 -3.68 4.11
CA VAL A 13 -5.99 -4.78 3.53
C VAL A 13 -5.65 -4.98 2.05
N LEU A 14 -5.55 -3.90 1.27
CA LEU A 14 -5.14 -3.98 -0.13
C LEU A 14 -3.76 -4.61 -0.28
N MET A 15 -2.78 -4.19 0.52
CA MET A 15 -1.44 -4.78 0.49
C MET A 15 -1.47 -6.27 0.82
N VAL A 16 -2.16 -6.69 1.90
CA VAL A 16 -2.24 -8.11 2.28
C VAL A 16 -2.94 -8.93 1.21
N VAL A 17 -4.08 -8.47 0.69
CA VAL A 17 -4.84 -9.18 -0.35
C VAL A 17 -4.03 -9.28 -1.65
N GLY A 18 -3.38 -8.20 -2.07
CA GLY A 18 -2.53 -8.19 -3.24
C GLY A 18 -1.34 -9.14 -3.12
N LEU A 19 -0.66 -9.14 -1.97
CA LEU A 19 0.45 -10.06 -1.70
C LEU A 19 -0.01 -11.53 -1.66
N LEU A 20 -1.16 -11.82 -1.06
CA LEU A 20 -1.74 -13.16 -1.08
C LEU A 20 -2.09 -13.61 -2.50
N ALA A 21 -2.63 -12.71 -3.33
CA ALA A 21 -2.91 -12.99 -4.73
C ALA A 21 -1.63 -13.24 -5.54
N LEU A 22 -0.55 -12.49 -5.29
CA LEU A 22 0.76 -12.72 -5.90
C LEU A 22 1.32 -14.10 -5.50
N LEU A 23 1.30 -14.41 -4.21
CA LEU A 23 1.82 -15.67 -3.68
C LEU A 23 1.04 -16.87 -4.22
N TYR A 24 -0.30 -16.78 -4.21
CA TYR A 24 -1.15 -17.82 -4.77
C TYR A 24 -0.99 -17.95 -6.29
N GLY A 25 -0.88 -16.82 -6.99
CA GLY A 25 -0.68 -16.78 -8.43
C GLY A 25 0.61 -17.49 -8.84
N GLU A 26 1.71 -17.22 -8.14
CA GLU A 26 2.99 -17.89 -8.36
C GLU A 26 2.89 -19.39 -8.03
N TYR A 27 2.33 -19.73 -6.87
CA TYR A 27 2.16 -21.12 -6.44
C TYR A 27 1.33 -21.95 -7.44
N ALA A 28 0.27 -21.37 -7.99
CA ALA A 28 -0.61 -22.03 -8.96
C ALA A 28 -0.13 -21.92 -10.42
N GLY A 29 1.00 -21.26 -10.69
CA GLY A 29 1.51 -21.01 -12.04
C GLY A 29 0.66 -20.03 -12.88
N LEU A 30 -0.21 -19.24 -12.25
CA LEU A 30 -1.11 -18.26 -12.88
C LEU A 30 -0.43 -16.89 -13.06
N THR A 31 0.76 -16.91 -13.66
CA THR A 31 1.65 -15.73 -13.80
C THR A 31 1.13 -14.65 -14.74
N THR A 32 0.19 -14.97 -15.64
CA THR A 32 -0.36 -14.00 -16.61
C THR A 32 -1.59 -13.26 -16.11
N THR A 33 -2.21 -13.72 -15.02
CA THR A 33 -3.49 -13.15 -14.52
C THR A 33 -3.38 -12.70 -13.07
N PHE A 34 -3.05 -13.61 -12.15
CA PHE A 34 -2.98 -13.31 -10.72
C PHE A 34 -1.76 -12.46 -10.35
N VAL A 35 -0.63 -12.66 -11.03
CA VAL A 35 0.58 -11.86 -10.75
C VAL A 35 0.39 -10.38 -11.16
N PRO A 36 -0.07 -10.05 -12.38
CA PRO A 36 -0.37 -8.65 -12.74
C PRO A 36 -1.48 -8.05 -11.86
N GLY A 37 -2.57 -8.80 -11.63
CA GLY A 37 -3.68 -8.34 -10.81
C GLY A 37 -3.28 -8.05 -9.37
N GLY A 38 -2.58 -9.00 -8.73
CA GLY A 38 -2.05 -8.84 -7.37
C GLY A 38 -1.07 -7.67 -7.27
N GLY A 39 -0.19 -7.51 -8.27
CA GLY A 39 0.74 -6.38 -8.36
C GLY A 39 0.03 -5.03 -8.39
N ILE A 40 -1.00 -4.88 -9.23
CA ILE A 40 -1.81 -3.65 -9.30
C ILE A 40 -2.45 -3.35 -7.94
N VAL A 41 -3.03 -4.36 -7.28
CA VAL A 41 -3.66 -4.19 -5.96
C VAL A 41 -2.67 -3.70 -4.91
N VAL A 42 -1.46 -4.28 -4.88
CA VAL A 42 -0.39 -3.82 -3.97
C VAL A 42 0.00 -2.38 -4.28
N LEU A 43 0.21 -2.03 -5.55
CA LEU A 43 0.59 -0.68 -5.96
C LEU A 43 -0.47 0.37 -5.57
N VAL A 44 -1.75 0.04 -5.68
CA VAL A 44 -2.84 0.92 -5.22
C VAL A 44 -2.77 1.11 -3.70
N GLY A 45 -2.58 0.03 -2.93
CA GLY A 45 -2.44 0.12 -1.47
C GLY A 45 -1.25 0.99 -1.05
N VAL A 46 -0.09 0.80 -1.68
CA VAL A 46 1.10 1.62 -1.46
C VAL A 46 0.85 3.08 -1.85
N GLY A 47 0.24 3.34 -3.01
CA GLY A 47 -0.08 4.68 -3.47
C GLY A 47 -0.98 5.45 -2.51
N ILE A 48 -1.99 4.79 -1.93
CA ILE A 48 -2.84 5.38 -0.88
C ILE A 48 -2.00 5.73 0.35
N LEU A 49 -1.12 4.83 0.80
CA LEU A 49 -0.27 5.08 1.97
C LEU A 49 0.72 6.22 1.72
N THR A 50 1.36 6.25 0.55
CA THR A 50 2.27 7.34 0.15
C THR A 50 1.54 8.68 0.10
N ALA A 51 0.35 8.72 -0.51
CA ALA A 51 -0.47 9.93 -0.55
C ALA A 51 -0.91 10.38 0.85
N HIS A 52 -1.18 9.44 1.76
CA HIS A 52 -1.52 9.75 3.14
C HIS A 52 -0.32 10.35 3.89
N ILE A 53 0.86 9.73 3.81
CA ILE A 53 2.09 10.23 4.44
C ILE A 53 2.47 11.60 3.88
N ALA A 54 2.37 11.81 2.57
CA ALA A 54 2.69 13.08 1.93
C ALA A 54 1.81 14.26 2.41
N ARG A 55 0.64 13.98 3.02
CA ARG A 55 -0.25 14.99 3.60
C ARG A 55 0.03 15.27 5.07
N VAL A 56 0.85 14.46 5.74
CA VAL A 56 1.22 14.70 7.14
C VAL A 56 2.17 15.90 7.16
N PRO A 57 1.81 17.00 7.87
CA PRO A 57 2.70 18.14 8.00
C PRO A 57 4.06 17.68 8.55
N ARG A 58 5.15 18.17 7.96
CA ARG A 58 6.48 17.93 8.54
C ARG A 58 6.53 18.60 9.91
N PRO A 59 7.04 17.93 10.96
CA PRO A 59 7.24 18.57 12.25
C PRO A 59 8.21 19.75 12.08
N GLU A 60 7.82 20.92 12.60
CA GLU A 60 8.67 22.10 12.66
C GLU A 60 9.95 21.75 13.44
N GLY A 61 11.11 21.80 12.78
CA GLY A 61 12.41 21.43 13.37
C GLY A 61 13.26 20.46 12.54
N ALA A 62 12.74 19.91 11.44
CA ALA A 62 13.51 19.03 10.55
C ALA A 62 14.53 19.77 9.64
N GLU A 63 14.68 21.09 9.76
CA GLU A 63 15.52 21.92 8.88
C GLU A 63 16.65 22.68 9.61
N SER A 64 16.91 22.42 10.90
CA SER A 64 17.97 23.12 11.66
C SER A 64 19.21 22.28 11.96
N GLU A 65 19.67 21.47 11.01
CA GLU A 65 20.94 20.76 11.17
C GLU A 65 21.56 20.49 9.80
N HIS A 66 22.14 21.52 9.15
CA HIS A 66 23.25 21.46 8.18
C HIS A 66 23.93 22.83 8.12
#